data_AF-A0A5B6VL20-F1
#
_entry.id   AF-A0A5B6VL20-F1
#
_cell.length_a   1.000
_cell.length_b   1.000
_cell.length_c   1.000
_cell.angle_alpha   90.00
_cell.angle_beta   90.00
_cell.angle_gamma   90.00
#
_symmetry.space_group_name_H-M   'P 1'
#
loop_
_entity.id
_entity.type
_entity.pdbx_description
1 polymer ?
#
loop_
_entity_poly.entity_id
_entity_poly.type
_entity_poly.pdbx_seq_one_letter_code
_entity_poly.pdbx_strand_id
1 'polypeptide(L)' 'MTQQLVYVDGSTVKIGSGVGALVIDSDGNEWQYGLSFGFQTSNNIAEYEELISGLQLAYQLEARDLIIHTNSQMVAK' A
#
# COMPACT_ATOMS: atom_id res chain seq x y z
N MET A 1 -11.75 -19.38 6.75
CA MET A 1 -11.64 -17.98 6.29
C MET A 1 -10.17 -17.72 6.12
N THR A 2 -9.72 -17.44 4.90
CA THR A 2 -8.29 -17.31 4.57
C THR A 2 -7.95 -15.82 4.62
N GLN A 3 -7.06 -15.46 5.54
CA GLN A 3 -6.63 -14.09 5.74
C GLN A 3 -5.60 -13.71 4.67
N GLN A 4 -5.77 -12.54 4.05
CA GLN A 4 -4.85 -12.00 3.06
C GLN A 4 -3.93 -10.97 3.71
N LEU A 5 -2.65 -11.01 3.31
CA LEU A 5 -1.61 -10.20 3.91
C LEU A 5 -1.24 -9.06 2.96
N VAL A 6 -1.43 -7.83 3.42
CA VAL A 6 -1.12 -6.62 2.66
C VAL A 6 0.10 -5.96 3.28
N TYR A 7 1.13 -5.80 2.46
CA TYR A 7 2.32 -5.02 2.76
C TYR A 7 2.21 -3.68 2.05
N VAL A 8 2.23 -2.62 2.84
CA VAL A 8 2.11 -1.25 2.39
C VAL A 8 3.48 -0.65 2.71
N ASP A 9 4.27 -0.34 1.67
CA ASP A 9 5.55 0.38 1.83
C ASP A 9 5.70 1.57 0.86
N GLY A 10 5.84 2.77 1.42
CA GLY A 10 5.93 4.02 0.69
C GLY A 10 7.32 4.59 0.79
N SER A 11 7.86 5.00 -0.35
CA SER A 11 9.15 5.68 -0.42
C SER A 11 9.05 6.99 -1.19
N THR A 12 9.51 8.08 -0.58
CA THR A 12 9.63 9.38 -1.25
C THR A 12 11.06 9.55 -1.79
N VAL A 13 11.23 9.60 -3.12
CA VAL A 13 12.53 9.92 -3.76
C VAL A 13 12.55 11.38 -4.20
N LYS A 14 13.71 12.04 -4.12
CA LYS A 14 13.90 13.48 -4.43
C LYS A 14 13.62 13.88 -5.91
N ILE A 15 13.37 12.92 -6.80
CA ILE A 15 13.09 13.15 -8.22
C ILE A 15 11.86 12.33 -8.59
N GLY A 16 10.69 12.97 -8.53
CA GLY A 16 9.40 12.30 -8.64
C GLY A 16 9.07 11.52 -7.37
N SER A 17 7.90 11.80 -6.80
CA SER A 17 7.41 10.97 -5.71
C SER A 17 6.57 9.84 -6.24
N GLY A 18 6.51 8.71 -5.54
CA GLY A 18 5.56 7.65 -5.82
C GLY A 18 5.21 6.88 -4.56
N VAL A 19 4.19 6.05 -4.63
CA VAL A 19 3.79 5.11 -3.59
C VAL A 19 3.59 3.74 -4.19
N GLY A 20 3.88 2.71 -3.39
CA GLY A 20 3.72 1.32 -3.77
C GLY A 20 2.87 0.58 -2.74
N ALA A 21 2.10 -0.39 -3.20
CA ALA A 21 1.45 -1.37 -2.32
C ALA A 21 1.67 -2.77 -2.88
N LEU A 22 1.87 -3.74 -1.98
CA LEU A 22 2.05 -5.15 -2.29
C LEU A 22 0.99 -5.95 -1.52
N VAL A 23 0.18 -6.74 -2.22
CA VAL A 23 -0.74 -7.70 -1.61
C VAL A 23 -0.22 -9.10 -1.89
N ILE A 24 -0.12 -9.92 -0.85
CA ILE A 24 0.17 -11.35 -0.95
C ILE A 24 -1.10 -12.11 -0.59
N ASP A 25 -1.63 -12.87 -1.54
CA ASP A 25 -2.81 -13.70 -1.29
C ASP A 25 -2.46 -14.99 -0.54
N SER A 26 -3.48 -15.78 -0.21
CA SER A 26 -3.29 -17.03 0.55
C SER A 26 -2.54 -18.12 -0.21
N ASP A 27 -2.45 -18.01 -1.54
CA ASP A 27 -1.73 -18.93 -2.40
C ASP A 27 -0.28 -18.48 -2.61
N GLY A 28 0.10 -17.33 -2.03
CA GLY A 28 1.42 -16.74 -2.13
C GLY A 28 1.62 -15.91 -3.40
N ASN A 29 0.55 -15.59 -4.16
CA ASN A 29 0.70 -14.72 -5.32
C ASN A 29 0.87 -13.27 -4.88
N GLU A 30 1.76 -12.56 -5.56
CA GLU A 30 2.08 -11.16 -5.31
C GLU A 30 1.37 -10.24 -6.31
N TRP A 31 0.71 -9.21 -5.79
CA TRP A 31 0.04 -8.18 -6.56
C TRP A 31 0.60 -6.83 -6.16
N GLN A 32 1.08 -6.05 -7.13
CA GLN A 32 1.68 -4.74 -6.88
C GLN A 32 0.85 -3.63 -7.49
N TYR A 33 0.69 -2.55 -6.74
CA TYR A 33 0.13 -1.29 -7.21
C TYR A 33 1.17 -0.19 -7.03
N GLY A 34 1.32 0.67 -8.05
CA GLY A 34 2.24 1.80 -8.00
C GLY A 34 1.57 3.06 -8.52
N LEU A 35 1.65 4.15 -7.74
CA LEU A 35 1.24 5.48 -8.17
C LEU A 35 2.47 6.38 -8.24
N SER A 36 2.65 7.09 -9.34
CA SER A 36 3.66 8.16 -9.43
C SER A 36 2.98 9.52 -9.37
N PHE A 37 3.52 10.39 -8.53
CA PHE A 37 3.11 11.78 -8.44
C PHE A 37 3.94 12.62 -9.42
N GLY A 38 3.27 13.41 -10.23
CA GLY A 38 3.91 14.43 -11.08
C GLY A 38 4.46 15.63 -10.29
N PHE A 39 4.43 15.56 -8.95
CA PHE A 39 4.87 16.61 -8.03
C PHE A 39 5.61 15.99 -6.84
N GLN A 40 6.35 16.82 -6.11
CA GLN A 40 6.96 16.41 -4.85
C GLN A 40 5.87 16.26 -3.80
N THR A 41 5.67 15.05 -3.29
CA THR A 41 4.71 14.79 -2.21
C THR A 41 5.39 14.95 -0.85
N SER A 42 4.61 15.21 0.21
CA SER A 42 5.11 15.12 1.58
C SER A 42 5.04 13.67 2.07
N ASN A 43 5.89 13.28 3.02
CA ASN A 43 5.87 11.91 3.57
C ASN A 43 4.47 11.49 4.04
N ASN A 44 3.74 12.40 4.70
CA ASN A 44 2.38 12.10 5.15
C ASN A 44 1.42 11.81 3.98
N ILE A 45 1.48 12.58 2.89
CA ILE A 45 0.64 12.33 1.71
C ILE A 45 1.04 11.01 1.06
N ALA A 46 2.34 10.72 0.96
CA ALA A 46 2.80 9.41 0.48
C ALA A 46 2.20 8.27 1.32
N GLU A 47 2.38 8.30 2.64
CA GLU A 47 1.88 7.26 3.55
C GLU A 47 0.35 7.06 3.45
N TYR A 48 -0.43 8.14 3.30
CA TYR A 48 -1.88 8.04 3.11
C TYR A 48 -2.25 7.41 1.76
N GLU A 49 -1.63 7.88 0.67
CA GLU A 49 -1.92 7.38 -0.68
C GLU A 49 -1.48 5.93 -0.87
N GLU A 50 -0.39 5.54 -0.23
CA GLU A 50 0.11 4.17 -0.15
C GLU A 50 -0.92 3.24 0.51
N LEU A 51 -1.46 3.63 1.67
CA LEU A 51 -2.51 2.87 2.36
C LEU A 51 -3.79 2.75 1.51
N ILE A 52 -4.25 3.87 0.94
CA ILE A 52 -5.43 3.88 0.07
C ILE A 52 -5.23 2.95 -1.12
N SER A 53 -4.05 3.00 -1.74
CA SER A 53 -3.67 2.13 -2.85
C SER A 53 -3.69 0.64 -2.45
N GLY A 54 -3.12 0.29 -1.29
CA GLY A 54 -3.16 -1.08 -0.78
C GLY A 54 -4.56 -1.59 -0.51
N LEU A 55 -5.43 -0.72 0.04
CA LEU A 55 -6.84 -1.04 0.27
C LEU A 55 -7.65 -1.19 -1.03
N GLN A 56 -7.38 -0.34 -2.03
CA GLN A 56 -8.01 -0.44 -3.35
C GLN A 56 -7.62 -1.75 -4.04
N LEU A 57 -6.33 -2.12 -3.98
CA LEU A 57 -5.85 -3.38 -4.54
C LEU A 57 -6.48 -4.58 -3.82
N ALA A 58 -6.52 -4.57 -2.48
CA ALA A 58 -7.20 -5.59 -1.70
C ALA A 58 -8.70 -5.72 -2.05
N TYR A 59 -9.39 -4.60 -2.25
CA TYR A 59 -10.79 -4.58 -2.68
C TYR A 59 -10.97 -5.20 -4.08
N GLN A 60 -10.08 -4.88 -5.02
CA GLN A 60 -10.08 -5.46 -6.38
C GLN A 60 -9.84 -6.97 -6.37
N LEU A 61 -9.11 -7.48 -5.38
CA LEU A 61 -8.86 -8.90 -5.16
C LEU A 61 -9.95 -9.59 -4.32
N GLU A 62 -11.05 -8.88 -4.04
CA GLU A 62 -12.18 -9.36 -3.23
C GLU A 62 -11.76 -9.86 -1.84
N ALA A 63 -10.73 -9.25 -1.27
CA ALA A 63 -10.22 -9.64 0.03
C ALA A 63 -11.26 -9.36 1.14
N ARG A 64 -11.51 -10.37 1.97
CA ARG A 64 -12.49 -10.29 3.07
C ARG A 64 -11.87 -10.06 4.43
N ASP A 65 -10.66 -10.57 4.63
CA ASP A 65 -9.90 -10.46 5.88
C ASP A 65 -8.49 -9.97 5.52
N LEU A 66 -8.09 -8.82 6.07
CA LEU A 66 -6.86 -8.13 5.71
C LEU A 66 -6.00 -7.92 6.96
N ILE A 67 -4.71 -8.26 6.87
CA ILE A 67 -3.69 -7.73 7.77
C ILE A 67 -2.89 -6.71 6.99
N ILE A 68 -2.79 -5.49 7.52
CA ILE A 68 -2.02 -4.40 6.91
C ILE A 68 -0.75 -4.21 7.73
N HIS A 69 0.40 -4.38 7.08
CA HIS A 69 1.69 -3.95 7.59
C HIS A 69 2.04 -2.61 6.93
N THR A 70 2.21 -1.57 7.74
CA THR A 70 2.63 -0.24 7.28
C THR A 70 3.75 0.27 8.17
N ASN A 71 4.67 1.03 7.58
CA ASN A 71 5.73 1.75 8.29
C ASN A 71 5.25 3.12 8.84
N SER A 72 4.02 3.54 8.51
CA SER A 72 3.47 4.83 8.93
C SER A 72 3.12 4.85 10.42
N GLN A 73 3.85 5.67 11.17
CA GLN A 73 3.56 5.89 12.60
C GLN A 73 2.22 6.62 12.83
N MET A 74 1.71 7.34 11.84
CA MET A 74 0.41 8.03 11.94
C MET A 74 -0.77 7.07 11.75
N VAL A 75 -0.65 6.10 10.84
CA VAL A 75 -1.73 5.16 10.50
C VAL A 75 -1.79 4.00 11.48
N ALA A 76 -0.64 3.51 11.98
CA ALA A 76 -0.55 2.30 12.80
C ALA A 76 -1.05 2.45 14.26
N LYS A 77 -1.85 3.49 14.58
CA LYS A 77 -2.25 3.82 15.97
C LYS A 77 -3.57 3.21 16.40
#